data_AF-A0A941ADP3-F1
#
_entry.id   AF-A0A941ADP3-F1
#
_cell.length_a   1.000
_cell.length_b   1.000
_cell.length_c   1.000
_cell.angle_alpha   90.00
_cell.angle_beta   90.00
_cell.angle_gamma   90.00
#
_symmetry.space_group_name_H-M   'P 1'
#
loop_
_entity.id
_entity.type
_entity.pdbx_description
1 polymer ?
#
loop_
_entity_poly.entity_id
_entity_poly.type
_entity_poly.pdbx_seq_one_letter_code
_entity_poly.pdbx_strand_id
1 'polypeptide(L)'
;TCGCCMEACPNFNEKSAFLGPAPVAQVHLMNMHPTGAMQKNGRLESLMGPGGIAGCGNAQNCVEVCPKSIPLTTSIGKLNRQVNKFALSKLFDK
;
A
#
# COMPACT_ATOMS: atom_id res chain seq x y z
N THR A 1 1.66 -7.78 -14.83
CA THR A 1 0.64 -7.19 -13.94
C THR A 1 -0.73 -7.54 -14.52
N CYS A 2 -1.73 -8.02 -13.75
CA CYS A 2 -3.04 -8.44 -14.31
C CYS A 2 -4.22 -7.50 -14.02
N GLY A 3 -4.13 -6.62 -13.02
CA GLY A 3 -5.19 -5.64 -12.73
C GLY A 3 -6.43 -6.14 -11.97
N CYS A 4 -6.64 -7.46 -11.82
CA CYS A 4 -7.85 -8.02 -11.18
C CYS A 4 -8.16 -7.41 -9.80
N CYS A 5 -7.14 -7.25 -8.96
CA CYS A 5 -7.30 -6.66 -7.63
C CYS A 5 -7.66 -5.16 -7.66
N MET A 6 -7.32 -4.45 -8.74
CA MET A 6 -7.66 -3.04 -8.92
C MET A 6 -9.15 -2.92 -9.24
N GLU A 7 -9.61 -3.67 -10.22
CA GLU A 7 -11.02 -3.70 -10.65
C GLU A 7 -11.96 -4.13 -9.52
N ALA A 8 -11.56 -5.13 -8.74
CA ALA A 8 -12.38 -5.62 -7.64
C ALA A 8 -12.39 -4.69 -6.40
N CYS A 9 -11.51 -3.68 -6.34
CA CYS A 9 -11.39 -2.82 -5.17
C CYS A 9 -12.40 -1.65 -5.25
N PRO A 10 -13.37 -1.54 -4.33
CA PRO A 10 -14.36 -0.46 -4.38
C PRO A 10 -13.75 0.93 -4.17
N ASN A 11 -12.57 1.01 -3.56
CA ASN A 11 -11.87 2.29 -3.32
C ASN A 11 -10.98 2.71 -4.50
N PHE A 12 -10.83 1.89 -5.54
CA PHE A 12 -10.12 2.25 -6.75
C PHE A 12 -11.14 2.56 -7.86
N ASN A 13 -11.50 3.84 -7.99
CA ASN A 13 -12.50 4.33 -8.94
C ASN A 13 -12.24 5.81 -9.26
N GLU A 14 -12.99 6.37 -10.21
CA GLU A 14 -12.83 7.76 -10.69
C GLU A 14 -13.03 8.84 -9.61
N LYS A 15 -13.72 8.52 -8.51
CA LYS A 15 -14.01 9.45 -7.40
C LYS A 15 -12.97 9.37 -6.27
N SER A 16 -12.02 8.46 -6.37
CA SER A 16 -11.00 8.21 -5.34
C SER A 16 -9.61 8.47 -5.89
N ALA A 17 -8.77 9.14 -5.11
CA ALA A 17 -7.36 9.33 -5.43
C ALA A 17 -6.52 8.07 -5.13
N PHE A 18 -7.08 7.04 -4.49
CA PHE A 18 -6.35 5.86 -4.04
C PHE A 18 -5.61 5.19 -5.21
N LEU A 19 -4.30 4.96 -5.04
CA LEU A 19 -3.48 4.32 -6.06
C LEU A 19 -3.88 2.88 -6.36
N GLY A 20 -4.61 2.23 -5.46
CA GLY A 20 -5.06 0.84 -5.61
C GLY A 20 -4.18 -0.20 -4.91
N PRO A 21 -4.68 -1.44 -4.75
CA PRO A 21 -4.00 -2.47 -3.97
C PRO A 21 -2.68 -2.96 -4.56
N ALA A 22 -2.57 -3.07 -5.89
CA ALA A 22 -1.35 -3.60 -6.54
C ALA A 22 -0.10 -2.72 -6.30
N PRO A 23 -0.10 -1.41 -6.62
CA PRO A 23 1.08 -0.56 -6.40
C PRO A 23 1.39 -0.41 -4.91
N VAL A 24 0.38 -0.37 -4.04
CA VAL A 24 0.59 -0.31 -2.58
C VAL A 24 1.28 -1.59 -2.08
N ALA A 25 0.83 -2.78 -2.48
CA ALA A 25 1.50 -4.03 -2.12
C ALA A 25 2.94 -4.11 -2.70
N GLN A 26 3.16 -3.54 -3.89
CA GLN A 26 4.49 -3.45 -4.50
C GLN A 26 5.46 -2.62 -3.65
N VAL A 27 5.00 -1.54 -3.00
CA VAL A 27 5.84 -0.77 -2.07
C VAL A 27 6.28 -1.66 -0.90
N HIS A 28 5.40 -2.50 -0.36
CA HIS A 28 5.77 -3.43 0.71
C HIS A 28 6.89 -4.38 0.26
N LEU A 29 6.75 -4.98 -0.93
CA LEU A 29 7.77 -5.85 -1.51
C LEU A 29 9.11 -5.13 -1.67
N MET A 30 9.10 -3.92 -2.23
CA MET A 30 10.30 -3.12 -2.44
C MET A 30 10.97 -2.69 -1.13
N ASN A 31 10.19 -2.42 -0.09
CA ASN A 31 10.71 -2.09 1.23
C ASN A 31 11.32 -3.30 1.96
N MET A 32 10.93 -4.52 1.60
CA MET A 32 11.52 -5.77 2.13
C MET A 32 12.78 -6.19 1.37
N HIS A 33 12.93 -5.77 0.11
CA HIS A 33 14.09 -6.13 -0.69
C HIS A 33 15.34 -5.34 -0.27
N PRO A 34 16.53 -5.96 -0.12
CA PRO A 34 17.75 -5.27 0.33
C PRO A 34 18.10 -4.02 -0.49
N THR A 35 18.00 -4.09 -1.82
CA THR A 35 18.28 -2.94 -2.70
C THR A 35 17.23 -1.85 -2.60
N GLY A 36 15.98 -2.21 -2.30
CA GLY A 36 14.87 -1.27 -2.17
C GLY A 36 14.76 -0.64 -0.78
N ALA A 37 15.39 -1.24 0.24
CA ALA A 37 15.35 -0.79 1.63
C ALA A 37 15.93 0.62 1.81
N MET A 38 16.95 0.99 1.04
CA MET A 38 17.56 2.34 1.09
C MET A 38 16.56 3.44 0.74
N GLN A 39 15.58 3.14 -0.13
CA GLN A 39 14.57 4.11 -0.59
C GLN A 39 13.22 3.96 0.11
N LYS A 40 13.20 3.21 1.22
CA LYS A 40 11.98 2.94 1.99
C LYS A 40 11.32 4.23 2.49
N ASN A 41 12.09 5.13 3.11
CA ASN A 41 11.54 6.34 3.72
C ASN A 41 10.85 7.24 2.68
N GLY A 42 11.44 7.40 1.50
CA GLY A 42 10.82 8.15 0.41
C GLY A 42 9.47 7.55 -0.02
N ARG A 43 9.36 6.22 -0.12
CA ARG A 43 8.07 5.56 -0.44
C ARG A 43 7.05 5.69 0.68
N LEU A 44 7.48 5.61 1.95
CA LEU A 44 6.57 5.79 3.10
C LEU A 44 6.03 7.22 3.14
N GLU A 45 6.88 8.21 2.87
CA GLU A 45 6.49 9.62 2.79
C GLU A 45 5.49 9.86 1.65
N SER A 46 5.71 9.28 0.46
CA SER A 46 4.72 9.33 -0.62
C SER A 46 3.37 8.68 -0.26
N LEU A 47 3.39 7.59 0.50
CA LEU A 47 2.17 6.88 0.93
C LEU A 47 1.39 7.59 2.05
N MET A 48 1.97 8.61 2.70
CA MET A 48 1.23 9.48 3.63
C MET A 48 0.40 10.54 2.90
N GLY A 49 0.71 10.82 1.62
CA GLY A 49 0.02 11.81 0.81
C GLY A 49 -1.32 11.35 0.22
N PRO A 50 -2.00 12.23 -0.52
CA PRO A 50 -3.21 11.88 -1.28
C PRO A 50 -2.98 10.68 -2.19
N GLY A 51 -3.94 9.77 -2.20
CA GLY A 51 -3.84 8.51 -2.94
C GLY A 51 -2.99 7.42 -2.32
N GLY A 52 -2.39 7.71 -1.15
CA GLY A 52 -1.58 6.78 -0.38
C GLY A 52 -2.37 5.72 0.39
N ILE A 53 -1.74 5.16 1.42
CA ILE A 53 -2.22 3.97 2.14
C ILE A 53 -3.59 4.17 2.80
N ALA A 54 -3.92 5.41 3.17
CA ALA A 54 -5.19 5.78 3.80
C ALA A 54 -6.41 5.57 2.89
N GLY A 55 -6.21 5.45 1.56
CA GLY A 55 -7.29 5.12 0.63
C GLY A 55 -7.76 3.66 0.70
N CYS A 56 -7.04 2.79 1.42
CA CYS A 56 -7.46 1.40 1.61
C CYS A 56 -8.56 1.29 2.69
N GLY A 57 -9.81 1.09 2.28
CA GLY A 57 -10.94 0.81 3.19
C GLY A 57 -11.08 -0.64 3.67
N ASN A 58 -10.07 -1.50 3.43
CA ASN A 58 -10.06 -2.90 3.88
C ASN A 58 -11.27 -3.76 3.41
N ALA A 59 -11.71 -3.60 2.15
CA ALA A 59 -12.79 -4.40 1.57
C ALA A 59 -12.41 -5.86 1.27
N GLN A 60 -11.11 -6.18 1.24
CA GLN A 60 -10.54 -7.53 1.04
C GLN A 60 -10.81 -8.23 -0.30
N ASN A 61 -11.66 -7.70 -1.18
CA ASN A 61 -11.86 -8.26 -2.52
C ASN A 61 -10.56 -8.52 -3.30
N CYS A 62 -9.54 -7.69 -3.07
CA CYS A 62 -8.26 -7.79 -3.76
C CYS A 62 -7.55 -9.14 -3.52
N VAL A 63 -7.65 -9.74 -2.33
CA VAL A 63 -7.01 -11.04 -2.05
C VAL A 63 -7.81 -12.19 -2.66
N GLU A 64 -9.14 -12.11 -2.66
CA GLU A 64 -10.03 -13.13 -3.22
C GLU A 64 -9.88 -13.28 -4.73
N VAL A 65 -9.78 -12.16 -5.46
CA VAL A 65 -9.70 -12.19 -6.93
C VAL A 65 -8.29 -12.39 -7.47
N CYS A 66 -7.27 -12.48 -6.62
CA CYS A 66 -5.89 -12.54 -7.08
C CYS A 66 -5.58 -13.91 -7.70
N PRO A 67 -5.33 -14.01 -9.03
CA PRO A 67 -5.09 -15.29 -9.69
C PRO A 67 -3.73 -15.91 -9.33
N LYS A 68 -2.90 -15.17 -8.58
CA LYS A 68 -1.59 -15.59 -8.09
C LYS A 68 -1.56 -15.80 -6.58
N SER A 69 -2.71 -15.68 -5.91
CA SER A 69 -2.85 -15.87 -4.46
C SER A 69 -1.85 -15.04 -3.65
N ILE A 70 -1.56 -13.82 -4.12
CA ILE A 70 -0.68 -12.90 -3.40
C ILE A 70 -1.41 -12.45 -2.13
N PRO A 71 -0.79 -12.51 -0.93
CA PRO A 71 -1.41 -12.09 0.32
C PRO A 71 -1.47 -10.56 0.41
N LEU A 72 -2.32 -9.94 -0.42
CA LEU A 72 -2.42 -8.48 -0.59
C LEU A 72 -2.87 -7.80 0.70
N THR A 73 -3.90 -8.32 1.37
CA THR A 73 -4.42 -7.77 2.64
C THR A 73 -3.33 -7.75 3.72
N THR A 74 -2.61 -8.86 3.89
CA THR A 74 -1.48 -8.96 4.84
C THR A 74 -0.35 -7.98 4.49
N SER A 75 0.00 -7.87 3.20
CA SER A 75 1.08 -6.99 2.73
C SER A 75 0.74 -5.51 2.94
N ILE A 76 -0.49 -5.11 2.59
CA ILE A 76 -1.00 -3.76 2.78
C ILE A 76 -1.11 -3.44 4.28
N GLY A 77 -1.58 -4.37 5.11
CA GLY A 77 -1.64 -4.19 6.56
C GLY A 77 -0.27 -3.99 7.21
N LYS A 78 0.74 -4.77 6.80
CA LYS A 78 2.13 -4.59 7.25
C LYS A 78 2.68 -3.23 6.82
N LEU A 79 2.40 -2.81 5.59
CA LEU A 79 2.81 -1.51 5.08
C LEU A 79 2.12 -0.36 5.81
N ASN A 80 0.83 -0.47 6.13
CA ASN A 80 0.11 0.52 6.93
C ASN A 80 0.76 0.71 8.31
N ARG A 81 1.18 -0.39 8.96
CA ARG A 81 1.97 -0.32 10.20
C ARG A 81 3.32 0.38 10.00
N GLN A 82 3.98 0.19 8.87
CA GLN A 82 5.23 0.90 8.55
C GLN A 82 5.00 2.40 8.38
N VAL A 83 3.95 2.79 7.66
CA VAL A 83 3.56 4.20 7.46
C VAL A 83 3.22 4.85 8.80
N ASN A 84 2.40 4.21 9.63
CA ASN A 84 2.03 4.77 10.94
C ASN A 84 3.25 4.94 11.87
N LYS A 85 4.18 3.99 11.88
CA LYS A 85 5.43 4.13 12.65
C LYS A 85 6.29 5.31 12.14
N PHE A 86 6.40 5.46 10.82
CA PHE A 86 7.15 6.54 10.20
C PHE A 86 6.51 7.91 10.42
N ALA A 87 5.18 7.98 10.35
CA ALA A 87 4.43 9.19 10.68
C ALA A 87 4.64 9.60 12.15
N LEU A 88 4.59 8.63 13.08
CA LEU A 88 4.87 8.89 14.49
C LEU A 88 6.31 9.37 14.70
N SER A 89 7.33 8.74 14.09
CA SER A 89 8.71 9.20 14.25
C SER A 89 8.89 10.64 13.76
N LYS A 90 8.31 10.98 12.60
CA LYS A 90 8.33 12.35 12.05
C LYS A 90 7.64 13.39 12.93
N LEU A 91 6.67 12.99 13.76
CA LEU A 91 6.01 13.88 14.72
C LEU A 91 6.89 14.18 15.94
N PHE A 92 7.74 13.23 16.36
CA PHE A 92 8.64 13.38 17.51
C PHE A 92 10.03 13.91 17.15
N ASP A 93 10.44 13.80 15.88
CA ASP A 93 11.68 14.38 15.35
C ASP A 93 11.56 15.91 15.09
N LYS A 94 10.46 16.53 15.52
CA LYS A 94 10.10 17.93 15.30
C LYS A 94 10.03 18.69 16.61
#